data_AF-A0AAF0ZIM6-F1
#
_entry.id   AF-A0AAF0ZIM6-F1
#
_cell.length_a   1.000
_cell.length_b   1.000
_cell.length_c   1.000
_cell.angle_alpha   90.00
_cell.angle_beta   90.00
_cell.angle_gamma   90.00
#
_symmetry.space_group_name_H-M   'P 1'
#
loop_
_entity.id
_entity.type
_entity.pdbx_description
1 polymer ?
#
loop_
_entity_poly.entity_id
_entity_poly.type
_entity_poly.pdbx_seq_one_letter_code
_entity_poly.pdbx_strand_id
1 'polypeptide(L)' 'MPLERFEVVRAVIVCTCKELKYDNMMIIRHDNNVAVVIEQEGNSK' A
#
# COMPACT_ATOMS: atom_id res chain seq x y z
N MET A 1 -16.21 -1.06 -7.62
CA MET A 1 -16.60 0.14 -8.40
C MET A 1 -15.51 0.35 -9.43
N PRO A 2 -15.81 0.59 -10.71
CA PRO A 2 -14.77 0.94 -11.68
C PRO A 2 -14.18 2.29 -11.28
N LEU A 3 -12.85 2.36 -11.15
CA LEU A 3 -12.15 3.61 -10.86
C LEU A 3 -12.02 4.43 -12.13
N GLU A 4 -12.30 5.72 -12.04
CA GLU A 4 -12.10 6.64 -13.15
C GLU A 4 -10.67 7.18 -13.18
N ARG A 5 -10.18 7.52 -14.38
CA ARG A 5 -8.92 8.26 -14.50
C ARG A 5 -9.10 9.61 -13.82
N PHE A 6 -8.12 10.03 -13.02
CA PHE A 6 -8.14 11.26 -12.21
C PHE A 6 -9.05 11.25 -10.97
N GLU A 7 -9.65 10.11 -10.62
CA GLU A 7 -10.36 9.97 -9.35
C GLU A 7 -9.39 10.02 -8.16
N VAL A 8 -9.75 10.79 -7.12
CA VAL A 8 -8.99 10.84 -5.87
C VAL A 8 -9.45 9.70 -4.97
N VAL A 9 -8.57 8.73 -4.72
CA VAL A 9 -8.85 7.54 -3.92
C VAL A 9 -8.02 7.47 -2.65
N ARG A 10 -8.49 6.71 -1.66
CA ARG A 10 -7.69 6.28 -0.51
C ARG A 10 -7.06 4.93 -0.81
N ALA A 11 -5.79 4.76 -0.46
CA ALA A 11 -5.08 3.49 -0.64
C ALA A 11 -4.16 3.22 0.54
N VAL A 12 -3.88 1.94 0.77
CA VAL A 12 -2.90 1.45 1.74
C VAL A 12 -1.66 0.97 0.99
N ILE A 13 -0.48 1.41 1.41
CA ILE A 13 0.79 0.91 0.89
C ILE A 13 1.04 -0.46 1.52
N VAL A 14 1.17 -1.49 0.69
CA VAL A 14 1.39 -2.88 1.16
C VAL A 14 2.85 -3.28 0.99
N CYS A 15 3.50 -2.81 -0.07
CA CYS A 15 4.90 -3.09 -0.35
C CYS A 15 5.63 -1.80 -0.73
N THR A 16 6.88 -1.68 -0.29
CA THR A 16 7.75 -0.59 -0.69
C THR A 16 9.17 -1.06 -1.00
N CYS A 17 9.79 -0.39 -1.97
CA CYS A 17 11.23 -0.48 -2.26
C CYS A 17 12.09 0.20 -1.19
N LYS A 18 11.47 0.95 -0.28
CA LYS A 18 12.16 1.50 0.88
C LYS A 18 12.35 0.40 1.92
N GLU A 19 13.53 0.35 2.52
CA GLU A 19 13.79 -0.57 3.62
C GLU A 19 12.90 -0.25 4.82
N LEU A 20 12.15 -1.25 5.27
CA LEU A 20 11.43 -1.25 6.54
C LEU A 20 12.29 -2.00 7.55
N LYS A 21 12.75 -1.28 8.57
CA LYS A 21 13.52 -1.85 9.69
C LYS A 21 12.58 -2.09 10.85
N TYR A 22 12.55 -3.31 11.33
CA TYR A 22 11.87 -3.70 12.55
C TYR A 22 12.82 -3.62 13.75
N ASP A 23 12.27 -3.44 14.95
CA ASP A 23 13.04 -3.34 16.20
C ASP A 23 13.86 -4.61 16.50
N ASN A 24 13.48 -5.74 15.91
CA ASN A 24 14.21 -7.00 15.96
C ASN A 24 15.34 -7.12 14.91
N MET A 25 15.82 -5.99 14.37
CA MET A 25 16.86 -5.91 13.33
C MET A 25 16.50 -6.54 11.98
N MET A 26 15.25 -6.95 11.75
CA MET A 26 14.82 -7.45 10.44
C MET A 26 14.62 -6.30 9.46
N ILE A 27 15.20 -6.42 8.26
CA ILE A 27 15.04 -5.45 7.17
C ILE A 27 14.24 -6.11 6.05
N ILE A 28 13.08 -5.54 5.72
CA ILE A 28 12.28 -5.97 4.55
C ILE A 28 12.37 -4.91 3.47
N ARG A 29 12.57 -5.35 2.22
CA ARG A 29 12.51 -4.52 1.02
C ARG A 29 11.87 -5.31 -0.10
N HIS A 30 11.01 -4.67 -0.88
CA HIS A 30 10.39 -5.26 -2.07
C HIS A 30 11.00 -4.68 -3.35
N ASP A 31 10.97 -5.45 -4.43
CA ASP A 31 11.48 -4.99 -5.72
C ASP A 31 10.57 -3.92 -6.37
N ASN A 32 9.30 -3.87 -5.97
CA ASN A 32 8.29 -2.93 -6.48
C ASN A 32 7.50 -2.26 -5.35
N ASN A 33 6.94 -1.08 -5.65
CA ASN A 33 5.96 -0.42 -4.79
C ASN A 33 4.54 -0.86 -5.17
N VAL A 34 3.72 -1.23 -4.19
CA VAL A 34 2.34 -1.68 -4.40
C VAL A 34 1.43 -1.01 -3.38
N ALA A 35 0.28 -0.52 -3.84
CA ALA A 35 -0.78 0.02 -3.00
C ALA A 35 -2.13 -0.60 -3.37
N VAL A 36 -2.99 -0.79 -2.37
CA VAL A 36 -4.34 -1.35 -2.53
C VAL A 36 -5.35 -0.27 -2.18
N VAL A 37 -6.33 -0.05 -3.05
CA VAL A 37 -7.40 0.93 -2.84
C VAL A 37 -8.32 0.42 -1.74
N ILE A 38 -8.67 1.29 -0.78
CA ILE A 38 -9.55 0.98 0.34
C ILE A 38 -10.78 1.87 0.33
N GLU A 39 -11.92 1.29 0.71
CA GLU A 39 -13.14 2.06 0.95
C GLU A 39 -13.07 2.77 2.31
N GLN A 40 -13.90 3.79 2.52
CA GLN A 40 -13.90 4.63 3.74
C GLN A 40 -14.04 3.82 5.05
N GLU A 41 -14.61 2.61 5.00
CA GLU A 41 -14.77 1.70 6.16
C GLU A 41 -13.62 0.68 6.35
N GLY A 42 -12.52 0.78 5.60
CA GLY A 42 -11.32 -0.02 5.86
C GLY A 42 -11.38 -1.50 5.43
N ASN A 43 -12.46 -1.93 4.77
CA ASN A 43 -12.51 -3.23 4.12
C ASN A 43 -11.77 -3.17 2.77
N SER A 44 -10.76 -4.00 2.60
CA SER A 44 -10.06 -4.18 1.32
C SER A 44 -10.98 -4.88 0.32
N LYS A 45 -11.11 -4.34 -0.89
CA LYS A 45 -11.73 -5.02 -2.03
C LYS A 45 -10.69 -5.76 -2.85
#